data_AF-A0A8H3T4M0-F1
#
_entry.id   AF-A0A8H3T4M0-F1
#
_cell.length_a   1.000
_cell.length_b   1.000
_cell.length_c   1.000
_cell.angle_alpha   90.00
_cell.angle_beta   90.00
_cell.angle_gamma   90.00
#
_symmetry.space_group_name_H-M   'P 1'
#
loop_
_entity.id
_entity.type
_entity.pdbx_description
1 polymer ?
#
loop_
_entity_poly.entity_id
_entity_poly.type
_entity_poly.pdbx_seq_one_letter_code
_entity_poly.pdbx_strand_id
1 'polypeptide(L)'
;MSAQKSQSASMLQRIDFSRLHVDIDAFLNPYLPPPPWRHLPQPISRFFGYRKTLAPKPLGNLVIAFWSMIGVFCGVLVVAEVSEHVPSFQAHHAPIIVASFGAAAVLEFSAIESPFAQPRNAVLSQIIASFVGVAIGKLFALNENAHSMPQVGGALACAITTAIMTITNTVHPPAGATALLAVTQSYEVGWYLIPIMLLGCVLMQAVALLINNIQRRFPIYWWTPQSLERPKPDDTESAREAKEGSVASVQSHDTFPGVPTHIVIEKGSVMLPDNITVTEQEMVVLKRISERL
;
A
#
# COMPACT_ATOMS: atom_id res chain seq x y z
N MET A 1 -43.30 10.08 19.42
CA MET A 1 -41.96 10.29 18.84
C MET A 1 -40.83 9.43 19.44
N SER A 2 -41.07 8.58 20.46
CA SER A 2 -40.02 7.71 21.07
C SER A 2 -39.92 6.31 20.43
N ALA A 3 -41.01 5.74 19.93
CA ALA A 3 -41.03 4.37 19.39
C ALA A 3 -40.29 4.19 18.03
N GLN A 4 -40.17 5.26 17.24
CA GLN A 4 -39.58 5.20 15.90
C GLN A 4 -38.04 5.21 15.92
N LYS A 5 -37.43 5.71 17.01
CA LYS A 5 -35.96 5.76 17.18
C LYS A 5 -35.39 4.40 17.61
N SER A 6 -36.18 3.57 18.28
CA SER A 6 -35.79 2.24 18.77
C SER A 6 -35.79 1.17 17.66
N GLN A 7 -36.71 1.27 16.68
CA GLN A 7 -36.77 0.33 15.55
C GLN A 7 -35.66 0.53 14.49
N SER A 8 -35.13 1.74 14.34
CA SER A 8 -34.06 2.03 13.37
C SER A 8 -32.70 1.45 13.81
N ALA A 9 -32.42 1.48 15.12
CA ALA A 9 -31.18 0.92 15.68
C ALA A 9 -31.09 -0.61 15.55
N SER A 10 -32.22 -1.33 15.53
CA SER A 10 -32.25 -2.80 15.43
C SER A 10 -32.14 -3.33 14.00
N MET A 11 -32.37 -2.50 12.98
CA MET A 11 -32.30 -2.91 11.58
C MET A 11 -30.86 -2.92 11.07
N LEU A 12 -30.04 -1.92 11.43
CA LEU A 12 -28.62 -1.86 11.04
C LEU A 12 -27.77 -2.94 11.72
N GLN A 13 -28.13 -3.38 12.93
CA GLN A 13 -27.46 -4.48 13.63
C GLN A 13 -27.67 -5.86 12.97
N ARG A 14 -28.67 -6.02 12.10
CA ARG A 14 -28.93 -7.27 11.38
C ARG A 14 -28.20 -7.37 10.04
N ILE A 15 -27.66 -6.27 9.54
CA ILE A 15 -26.93 -6.24 8.27
C ILE A 15 -25.46 -6.50 8.59
N ASP A 16 -25.01 -7.71 8.26
CA ASP A 16 -23.62 -8.08 8.36
C ASP A 16 -22.83 -7.49 7.18
N PHE A 17 -22.33 -6.27 7.36
CA PHE A 17 -21.55 -5.55 6.36
C PHE A 17 -20.20 -6.23 6.05
N SER A 18 -19.75 -7.20 6.85
CA SER A 18 -18.52 -7.96 6.56
C SER A 18 -18.62 -8.80 5.27
N ARG A 19 -19.85 -9.14 4.85
CA ARG A 19 -20.12 -9.84 3.59
C ARG A 19 -19.87 -8.98 2.34
N LEU A 20 -19.79 -7.66 2.49
CA LEU A 20 -19.45 -6.72 1.41
C LEU A 20 -17.93 -6.53 1.29
N HIS A 21 -17.17 -7.60 1.50
CA HIS A 21 -15.73 -7.60 1.32
C HIS A 21 -15.38 -8.01 -0.11
N VAL A 22 -14.81 -7.09 -0.88
CA VAL A 22 -14.28 -7.37 -2.22
C VAL A 22 -12.78 -7.58 -2.09
N ASP A 23 -12.33 -8.84 -2.18
CA ASP A 23 -10.91 -9.15 -2.27
C ASP A 23 -10.56 -9.49 -3.72
N ILE A 24 -10.00 -8.50 -4.44
CA ILE A 24 -9.51 -8.72 -5.81
C ILE A 24 -8.34 -9.70 -5.83
N ASP A 25 -7.55 -9.77 -4.75
CA ASP A 25 -6.37 -10.62 -4.70
C ASP A 25 -6.76 -12.10 -4.62
N ALA A 26 -7.83 -12.43 -3.90
CA ALA A 26 -8.39 -13.79 -3.91
C ALA A 26 -8.74 -14.29 -5.31
N PHE A 27 -9.17 -13.39 -6.22
CA PHE A 27 -9.50 -13.74 -7.59
C PHE A 27 -8.28 -13.75 -8.52
N LEU A 28 -7.35 -12.79 -8.37
CA LEU A 28 -6.20 -12.65 -9.27
C LEU A 28 -5.03 -13.58 -8.90
N ASN A 29 -4.73 -13.77 -7.62
CA ASN A 29 -3.56 -14.50 -7.15
C ASN A 29 -3.43 -15.94 -7.72
N PRO A 30 -4.50 -16.73 -7.88
CA PRO A 30 -4.41 -18.07 -8.46
C PRO A 30 -3.87 -18.11 -9.90
N TYR A 31 -4.02 -17.02 -10.65
CA TYR A 31 -3.60 -16.91 -12.05
C TYR A 31 -2.22 -16.26 -12.21
N LEU A 32 -1.67 -15.68 -11.14
CA LEU A 32 -0.39 -14.98 -11.21
C LEU A 32 0.76 -15.98 -11.10
N PRO A 33 1.72 -15.96 -12.05
CA PRO A 33 2.90 -16.80 -11.94
C PRO A 33 3.76 -16.33 -10.75
N PRO A 34 4.45 -17.25 -10.06
CA PRO A 34 5.44 -16.86 -9.07
C PRO A 34 6.53 -16.02 -9.74
N PRO A 35 7.08 -15.03 -9.03
CA PRO A 35 8.00 -14.09 -9.65
C PRO A 35 9.29 -14.80 -10.11
N PRO A 36 9.86 -14.41 -11.27
CA PRO A 36 10.97 -15.13 -11.91
C PRO A 36 12.33 -14.91 -11.24
N TRP A 37 12.38 -14.25 -10.08
CA TRP A 37 13.62 -13.82 -9.39
C TRP A 37 14.57 -14.97 -9.06
N ARG A 38 14.06 -16.21 -8.98
CA ARG A 38 14.86 -17.43 -8.76
C ARG A 38 15.86 -17.70 -9.90
N HIS A 39 15.56 -17.23 -11.11
CA HIS A 39 16.40 -17.44 -12.30
C HIS A 39 17.41 -16.31 -12.53
N LEU A 40 17.29 -15.18 -11.82
CA LEU A 40 18.21 -14.05 -11.98
C LEU A 40 19.51 -14.27 -11.19
N PRO A 41 20.65 -13.72 -11.69
CA PRO A 41 21.88 -13.73 -10.92
C PRO A 41 21.71 -12.92 -9.63
N GLN A 42 22.32 -13.40 -8.55
CA GLN A 42 22.19 -12.83 -7.20
C GLN A 42 22.36 -11.29 -7.09
N PRO A 43 23.34 -10.64 -7.75
CA PRO A 43 23.46 -9.19 -7.64
C PRO A 43 22.23 -8.46 -8.17
N ILE A 44 21.61 -8.96 -9.24
CA ILE A 44 20.42 -8.37 -9.84
C ILE A 44 19.20 -8.68 -8.98
N SER A 45 18.99 -9.94 -8.59
CA SER A 45 17.84 -10.35 -7.78
C SER A 45 17.74 -9.58 -6.46
N ARG A 46 18.88 -9.18 -5.88
CA ARG A 46 18.97 -8.37 -4.66
C ARG A 46 18.26 -7.02 -4.82
N PHE A 47 18.39 -6.36 -5.95
CA PHE A 47 17.75 -5.05 -6.20
C PHE A 47 16.24 -5.17 -6.43
N PHE A 48 15.72 -6.37 -6.75
CA PHE A 48 14.30 -6.66 -6.85
C PHE A 48 13.69 -7.14 -5.51
N GLY A 49 14.41 -7.00 -4.40
CA GLY A 49 13.97 -7.40 -3.05
C GLY A 49 14.11 -8.90 -2.75
N TYR A 50 14.60 -9.70 -3.71
CA TYR A 50 14.81 -11.14 -3.53
C TYR A 50 16.15 -11.42 -2.86
N ARG A 51 16.11 -12.01 -1.67
CA ARG A 51 17.30 -12.39 -0.88
C ARG A 51 17.17 -13.85 -0.45
N LYS A 52 18.23 -14.64 -0.71
CA LYS A 52 18.34 -16.04 -0.25
C LYS A 52 18.68 -16.13 1.24
N THR A 53 19.32 -15.10 1.79
CA THR A 53 19.69 -15.00 3.21
C THR A 53 18.60 -14.28 4.01
N LEU A 54 18.54 -14.55 5.32
CA LEU A 54 17.59 -13.96 6.26
C LEU A 54 17.55 -12.41 6.21
N ALA A 55 16.46 -11.86 6.75
CA ALA A 55 16.15 -10.43 6.77
C ALA A 55 17.36 -9.56 7.21
N PRO A 56 17.56 -8.38 6.58
CA PRO A 56 18.66 -7.49 6.96
C PRO A 56 18.57 -7.11 8.44
N LYS A 57 19.73 -6.88 9.07
CA LYS A 57 19.79 -6.45 10.47
C LYS A 57 18.99 -5.16 10.67
N PRO A 58 18.26 -5.00 11.79
CA PRO A 58 17.55 -3.76 12.07
C PRO A 58 18.55 -2.59 12.11
N LEU A 59 18.23 -1.51 11.40
CA LEU A 59 19.07 -0.32 11.33
C LEU A 59 18.60 0.72 12.34
N GLY A 60 19.55 1.49 12.89
CA GLY A 60 19.23 2.65 13.72
C GLY A 60 18.58 3.78 12.92
N ASN A 61 17.80 4.62 13.62
CA ASN A 61 17.06 5.73 13.02
C ASN A 61 17.93 6.72 12.23
N LEU A 62 19.16 7.01 12.65
CA LEU A 62 20.09 7.90 11.95
C LEU A 62 20.51 7.35 10.58
N VAL A 63 20.74 6.04 10.50
CA VAL A 63 21.09 5.37 9.23
C VAL A 63 19.88 5.36 8.30
N ILE A 64 18.68 5.10 8.85
CA ILE A 64 17.43 5.19 8.09
C ILE A 64 17.24 6.61 7.55
N ALA A 65 17.37 7.64 8.41
CA ALA A 65 17.22 9.03 8.03
C ALA A 65 18.23 9.46 6.95
N PHE A 66 19.48 9.01 7.05
CA PHE A 66 20.51 9.27 6.05
C PHE A 66 20.14 8.69 4.68
N TRP A 67 19.75 7.41 4.62
CA TRP A 67 19.35 6.79 3.36
C TRP A 67 18.03 7.34 2.82
N SER A 68 17.09 7.70 3.70
CA SER A 68 15.87 8.40 3.33
C SER A 68 16.17 9.75 2.69
N MET A 69 17.06 10.55 3.27
CA MET A 69 17.46 11.84 2.74
C MET A 69 18.07 11.70 1.33
N ILE A 70 19.02 10.78 1.15
CA ILE A 70 19.63 10.50 -0.15
C ILE A 70 18.58 10.01 -1.15
N GLY A 71 17.76 9.05 -0.73
CA GLY A 71 16.72 8.46 -1.58
C GLY A 71 15.70 9.48 -2.06
N VAL A 72 15.13 10.26 -1.14
CA VAL A 72 14.17 11.34 -1.47
C VAL A 72 14.82 12.36 -2.39
N PHE A 73 16.03 12.84 -2.07
CA PHE A 73 16.72 13.82 -2.90
C PHE A 73 16.94 13.28 -4.32
N CYS A 74 17.54 12.10 -4.46
CA CYS A 74 17.82 11.50 -5.76
C CYS A 74 16.54 11.17 -6.53
N GLY A 75 15.52 10.61 -5.87
CA GLY A 75 14.27 10.20 -6.50
C GLY A 75 13.49 11.38 -7.04
N VAL A 76 13.29 12.40 -6.20
CA VAL A 76 12.59 13.63 -6.58
C VAL A 76 13.38 14.38 -7.66
N LEU A 77 14.71 14.49 -7.55
CA LEU A 77 15.54 15.17 -8.54
C LEU A 77 15.50 14.45 -9.90
N VAL A 78 15.63 13.13 -9.94
CA VAL A 78 15.57 12.36 -11.20
C VAL A 78 14.21 12.52 -11.87
N VAL A 79 13.12 12.45 -11.11
CA VAL A 79 11.77 12.67 -11.67
C VAL A 79 11.62 14.09 -12.21
N ALA A 80 12.07 15.10 -11.47
CA ALA A 80 11.99 16.49 -11.87
C ALA A 80 12.81 16.77 -13.15
N GLU A 81 14.09 16.39 -13.15
CA GLU A 81 15.02 16.60 -14.26
C GLU A 81 14.54 15.90 -15.54
N VAL A 82 14.13 14.63 -15.44
CA VAL A 82 13.64 13.91 -16.62
C VAL A 82 12.32 14.52 -17.11
N SER A 83 11.40 14.90 -16.22
CA SER A 83 10.13 15.49 -16.62
C SER A 83 10.31 16.84 -17.32
N GLU A 84 11.25 17.66 -16.84
CA GLU A 84 11.59 18.95 -17.46
C GLU A 84 12.24 18.77 -18.84
N HIS A 85 13.06 17.75 -19.04
CA HIS A 85 13.80 17.54 -20.29
C HIS A 85 13.05 16.73 -21.35
N VAL A 86 11.83 16.25 -21.09
CA VAL A 86 11.00 15.59 -22.10
C VAL A 86 10.23 16.67 -22.90
N PRO A 87 10.54 16.90 -24.19
CA PRO A 87 9.95 18.01 -24.94
C PRO A 87 8.42 17.92 -25.07
N SER A 88 7.90 16.70 -25.14
CA SER A 88 6.46 16.46 -25.21
C SER A 88 5.73 16.89 -23.93
N PHE A 89 6.39 16.83 -22.77
CA PHE A 89 5.80 17.22 -21.49
C PHE A 89 5.70 18.74 -21.40
N GLN A 90 6.75 19.45 -21.82
CA GLN A 90 6.75 20.91 -21.93
C GLN A 90 5.67 21.42 -22.88
N ALA A 91 5.49 20.75 -24.03
CA ALA A 91 4.46 21.10 -25.02
C ALA A 91 3.03 21.00 -24.47
N HIS A 92 2.81 20.20 -23.42
CA HIS A 92 1.51 20.01 -22.75
C HIS A 92 1.43 20.70 -21.39
N HIS A 93 2.27 21.71 -21.14
CA HIS A 93 2.28 22.49 -19.89
C HIS A 93 2.40 21.62 -18.62
N ALA A 94 3.11 20.50 -18.72
CA ALA A 94 3.36 19.65 -17.57
C ALA A 94 4.18 20.41 -16.51
N PRO A 95 3.84 20.30 -15.21
CA PRO A 95 4.68 20.83 -14.16
C PRO A 95 6.01 20.06 -14.12
N ILE A 96 7.09 20.72 -13.69
CA ILE A 96 8.41 20.10 -13.47
C ILE A 96 8.27 18.86 -12.60
N ILE A 97 7.46 18.94 -11.54
CA ILE A 97 7.09 17.81 -10.72
C ILE A 97 5.68 17.98 -10.14
N VAL A 98 4.93 16.89 -10.07
CA VAL A 98 3.64 16.85 -9.38
C VAL A 98 3.90 16.71 -7.88
N ALA A 99 3.30 17.59 -7.06
CA ALA A 99 3.54 17.63 -5.62
C ALA A 99 3.27 16.28 -4.90
N SER A 100 2.40 15.42 -5.45
CA SER A 100 2.18 14.07 -4.93
C SER A 100 3.46 13.21 -4.88
N PHE A 101 4.43 13.41 -5.78
CA PHE A 101 5.71 12.69 -5.74
C PHE A 101 6.56 13.01 -4.51
N GLY A 102 6.39 14.18 -3.88
CA GLY A 102 7.04 14.49 -2.61
C GLY A 102 6.54 13.57 -1.49
N ALA A 103 5.23 13.35 -1.40
CA ALA A 103 4.64 12.42 -0.44
C ALA A 103 4.98 10.95 -0.78
N ALA A 104 5.00 10.59 -2.06
CA ALA A 104 5.41 9.26 -2.51
C ALA A 104 6.87 8.96 -2.12
N ALA A 105 7.79 9.92 -2.30
CA ALA A 105 9.18 9.77 -1.91
C ALA A 105 9.32 9.48 -0.40
N VAL A 106 8.55 10.16 0.46
CA VAL A 106 8.59 9.87 1.91
C VAL A 106 8.20 8.41 2.20
N LEU A 107 7.14 7.91 1.57
CA LEU A 107 6.73 6.51 1.74
C LEU A 107 7.78 5.54 1.19
N GLU A 108 8.26 5.77 -0.03
CA GLU A 108 9.15 4.87 -0.75
C GLU A 108 10.58 4.83 -0.19
N PHE A 109 11.03 5.86 0.53
CA PHE A 109 12.40 5.89 1.08
C PHE A 109 12.47 5.81 2.61
N SER A 110 11.43 6.22 3.34
CA SER A 110 11.39 6.18 4.81
C SER A 110 10.53 5.06 5.35
N ALA A 111 9.36 4.81 4.76
CA ALA A 111 8.42 3.79 5.19
C ALA A 111 8.41 2.58 4.24
N ILE A 112 9.60 2.09 3.88
CA ILE A 112 9.81 1.08 2.82
C ILE A 112 9.10 -0.26 3.08
N GLU A 113 8.80 -0.53 4.36
CA GLU A 113 8.10 -1.75 4.79
C GLU A 113 6.58 -1.61 4.75
N SER A 114 6.09 -0.38 4.55
CA SER A 114 4.66 -0.12 4.45
C SER A 114 4.07 -0.80 3.21
N PRO A 115 2.89 -1.42 3.32
CA PRO A 115 2.17 -1.92 2.15
C PRO A 115 1.88 -0.80 1.13
N PHE A 116 1.73 0.44 1.60
CA PHE A 116 1.46 1.61 0.75
C PHE A 116 2.66 2.07 -0.09
N ALA A 117 3.87 1.62 0.25
CA ALA A 117 5.10 1.91 -0.48
C ALA A 117 5.42 0.85 -1.54
N GLN A 118 4.70 -0.27 -1.58
CA GLN A 118 5.03 -1.38 -2.49
C GLN A 118 4.71 -1.03 -3.95
N PRO A 119 5.46 -1.60 -4.93
CA PRO A 119 5.42 -1.15 -6.33
C PRO A 119 4.03 -1.22 -6.98
N ARG A 120 3.26 -2.29 -6.72
CA ARG A 120 1.88 -2.42 -7.22
C ARG A 120 1.02 -1.23 -6.79
N ASN A 121 1.09 -0.86 -5.52
CA ASN A 121 0.28 0.22 -4.96
C ASN A 121 0.73 1.56 -5.55
N ALA A 122 2.04 1.83 -5.58
CA ALA A 122 2.57 3.07 -6.13
C ALA A 122 2.21 3.28 -7.61
N VAL A 123 2.35 2.26 -8.46
CA VAL A 123 2.13 2.39 -9.91
C VAL A 123 0.64 2.38 -10.27
N LEU A 124 -0.12 1.38 -9.81
CA LEU A 124 -1.52 1.22 -10.22
C LEU A 124 -2.39 2.36 -9.70
N SER A 125 -2.18 2.80 -8.47
CA SER A 125 -2.92 3.92 -7.91
C SER A 125 -2.74 5.21 -8.70
N GLN A 126 -1.53 5.49 -9.19
CA GLN A 126 -1.23 6.73 -9.93
C GLN A 126 -1.84 6.70 -11.33
N ILE A 127 -1.92 5.53 -11.96
CA ILE A 127 -2.68 5.34 -13.21
C ILE A 127 -4.18 5.58 -12.95
N ILE A 128 -4.73 4.99 -11.89
CA ILE A 128 -6.14 5.19 -11.52
C ILE A 128 -6.42 6.67 -11.23
N ALA A 129 -5.57 7.31 -10.44
CA ALA A 129 -5.72 8.71 -10.04
C ALA A 129 -5.64 9.67 -11.22
N SER A 130 -4.66 9.48 -12.11
CA SER A 130 -4.53 10.32 -13.32
C SER A 130 -5.71 10.11 -14.26
N PHE A 131 -6.19 8.88 -14.44
CA PHE A 131 -7.38 8.60 -15.24
C PHE A 131 -8.64 9.23 -14.65
N VAL A 132 -8.95 8.96 -13.37
CA VAL A 132 -10.16 9.47 -12.70
C VAL A 132 -10.12 10.99 -12.58
N GLY A 133 -8.98 11.55 -12.18
CA GLY A 133 -8.80 13.00 -12.05
C GLY A 133 -9.07 13.73 -13.36
N VAL A 134 -8.48 13.26 -14.48
CA VAL A 134 -8.71 13.87 -15.80
C VAL A 134 -10.15 13.64 -16.27
N ALA A 135 -10.71 12.45 -16.04
CA ALA A 135 -12.10 12.15 -16.42
C ALA A 135 -13.09 13.09 -15.72
N ILE A 136 -12.93 13.29 -14.40
CA ILE A 136 -13.76 14.21 -13.61
C ILE A 136 -13.51 15.66 -14.03
N GLY A 137 -12.26 16.07 -14.24
CA GLY A 137 -11.94 17.42 -14.72
C GLY A 137 -12.64 17.73 -16.05
N LYS A 138 -12.56 16.81 -17.02
CA LYS A 138 -13.24 16.96 -18.30
C LYS A 138 -14.76 16.92 -18.18
N LEU A 139 -15.32 16.10 -17.29
CA LEU A 139 -16.75 16.06 -17.05
C LEU A 139 -17.26 17.39 -16.46
N PHE A 140 -16.52 17.98 -15.52
CA PHE A 140 -16.84 19.28 -14.93
C PHE A 140 -16.73 20.40 -15.96
N ALA A 141 -15.80 20.30 -16.91
CA ALA A 141 -15.67 21.27 -18.00
C ALA A 141 -16.84 21.28 -19.00
N LEU A 142 -17.69 20.25 -19.03
CA LEU A 142 -18.89 20.23 -19.89
C LEU A 142 -19.99 21.19 -19.40
N ASN A 143 -19.90 21.69 -18.17
CA ASN A 143 -20.87 22.61 -17.59
C ASN A 143 -20.14 23.78 -16.92
N GLU A 144 -20.35 25.01 -17.41
CA GLU A 144 -19.66 26.21 -16.90
C GLU A 144 -19.83 26.42 -15.39
N ASN A 145 -21.02 26.10 -14.84
CA ASN A 145 -21.27 26.20 -13.41
C ASN A 145 -20.42 25.18 -12.63
N ALA A 146 -20.25 23.97 -13.15
CA ALA A 146 -19.41 22.97 -12.51
C ALA A 146 -17.91 23.32 -12.65
N HIS A 147 -17.49 23.79 -13.83
CA HIS A 147 -16.12 24.21 -14.10
C HIS A 147 -15.64 25.34 -13.18
N SER A 148 -16.53 26.27 -12.80
CA SER A 148 -16.22 27.33 -11.84
C SER A 148 -16.06 26.85 -10.38
N MET A 149 -16.26 25.55 -10.11
CA MET A 149 -16.14 24.95 -8.78
C MET A 149 -15.08 23.83 -8.72
N PRO A 150 -13.80 24.12 -8.99
CA PRO A 150 -12.73 23.11 -9.02
C PRO A 150 -12.54 22.39 -7.68
N GLN A 151 -12.84 23.04 -6.55
CA GLN A 151 -12.81 22.40 -5.22
C GLN A 151 -13.76 21.20 -5.11
N VAL A 152 -14.94 21.26 -5.75
CA VAL A 152 -15.92 20.17 -5.72
C VAL A 152 -15.45 19.02 -6.61
N GLY A 153 -14.99 19.34 -7.82
CA GLY A 153 -14.47 18.35 -8.76
C GLY A 153 -13.22 17.64 -8.22
N GLY A 154 -12.29 18.39 -7.63
CA GLY A 154 -11.08 17.82 -7.00
C GLY A 154 -11.40 16.93 -5.81
N ALA A 155 -12.33 17.34 -4.94
CA ALA A 155 -12.80 16.51 -3.83
C ALA A 155 -13.47 15.21 -4.33
N LEU A 156 -14.31 15.31 -5.35
CA LEU A 156 -14.96 14.16 -5.97
C LEU A 156 -13.95 13.21 -6.61
N ALA A 157 -12.98 13.72 -7.36
CA ALA A 157 -11.92 12.92 -7.97
C ALA A 157 -11.09 12.18 -6.92
N CYS A 158 -10.70 12.86 -5.83
CA CYS A 158 -9.97 12.26 -4.71
C CYS A 158 -10.80 11.15 -4.03
N ALA A 159 -12.08 11.40 -3.77
CA ALA A 159 -12.98 10.44 -3.13
C ALA A 159 -13.20 9.18 -3.99
N ILE A 160 -13.48 9.35 -5.29
CA ILE A 160 -13.66 8.21 -6.23
C ILE A 160 -12.35 7.42 -6.36
N THR A 161 -11.22 8.10 -6.52
CA THR A 161 -9.91 7.45 -6.61
C THR A 161 -9.62 6.65 -5.34
N THR A 162 -9.90 7.21 -4.17
CA THR A 162 -9.72 6.54 -2.89
C THR A 162 -10.60 5.29 -2.78
N ALA A 163 -11.88 5.40 -3.16
CA ALA A 163 -12.79 4.26 -3.16
C ALA A 163 -12.30 3.13 -4.09
N ILE A 164 -11.85 3.47 -5.31
CA ILE A 164 -11.31 2.48 -6.25
C ILE A 164 -10.06 1.83 -5.67
N MET A 165 -9.11 2.60 -5.14
CA MET A 165 -7.89 2.06 -4.53
C MET A 165 -8.17 1.10 -3.37
N THR A 166 -9.18 1.41 -2.54
CA THR A 166 -9.62 0.54 -1.45
C THR A 166 -10.17 -0.77 -1.98
N ILE A 167 -11.01 -0.72 -3.03
CA ILE A 167 -11.57 -1.91 -3.67
C ILE A 167 -10.47 -2.74 -4.35
N THR A 168 -9.47 -2.09 -4.95
CA THR A 168 -8.40 -2.78 -5.69
C THR A 168 -7.22 -3.23 -4.84
N ASN A 169 -7.26 -2.99 -3.52
CA ASN A 169 -6.14 -3.22 -2.60
C ASN A 169 -4.84 -2.54 -3.06
N THR A 170 -4.95 -1.35 -3.68
CA THR A 170 -3.80 -0.59 -4.19
C THR A 170 -3.69 0.80 -3.54
N VAL A 171 -4.05 0.91 -2.26
CA VAL A 171 -3.99 2.19 -1.55
C VAL A 171 -2.57 2.73 -1.54
N HIS A 172 -2.42 3.94 -2.08
CA HIS A 172 -1.21 4.75 -2.06
C HIS A 172 -1.65 6.22 -1.89
N PRO A 173 -1.61 6.78 -0.67
CA PRO A 173 -2.17 8.10 -0.38
C PRO A 173 -1.76 9.23 -1.34
N PRO A 174 -0.51 9.30 -1.86
CA PRO A 174 -0.12 10.31 -2.85
C PRO A 174 -0.99 10.34 -4.11
N ALA A 175 -1.57 9.21 -4.51
CA ALA A 175 -2.46 9.14 -5.67
C ALA A 175 -3.77 9.92 -5.47
N GLY A 176 -4.29 9.99 -4.23
CA GLY A 176 -5.45 10.85 -3.92
C GLY A 176 -5.15 12.33 -4.18
N ALA A 177 -3.94 12.78 -3.83
CA ALA A 177 -3.48 14.13 -4.14
C ALA A 177 -3.33 14.34 -5.66
N THR A 178 -2.80 13.37 -6.40
CA THR A 178 -2.73 13.44 -7.88
C THR A 178 -4.11 13.64 -8.50
N ALA A 179 -5.13 12.86 -8.08
CA ALA A 179 -6.48 12.97 -8.62
C ALA A 179 -7.12 14.34 -8.34
N LEU A 180 -6.89 14.89 -7.13
CA LEU A 180 -7.32 16.23 -6.77
C LEU A 180 -6.65 17.28 -7.66
N LEU A 181 -5.33 17.20 -7.80
CA LEU A 181 -4.53 18.15 -8.58
C LEU A 181 -4.87 18.15 -10.07
N ALA A 182 -5.20 16.98 -10.63
CA ALA A 182 -5.65 16.85 -12.01
C ALA A 182 -6.85 17.74 -12.34
N VAL A 183 -7.72 18.01 -11.36
CA VAL A 183 -8.90 18.87 -11.54
C VAL A 183 -8.61 20.32 -11.17
N THR A 184 -7.84 20.56 -10.10
CA THR A 184 -7.68 21.92 -9.53
C THR A 184 -6.53 22.73 -10.13
N GLN A 185 -5.46 22.07 -10.57
CA GLN A 185 -4.20 22.74 -10.97
C GLN A 185 -3.66 22.25 -12.31
N SER A 186 -3.85 20.98 -12.65
CA SER A 186 -3.26 20.34 -13.83
C SER A 186 -4.30 19.99 -14.90
N TYR A 187 -5.41 20.72 -14.94
CA TYR A 187 -6.50 20.49 -15.89
C TYR A 187 -6.02 20.57 -17.35
N GLU A 188 -5.16 21.55 -17.67
CA GLU A 188 -4.62 21.79 -19.01
C GLU A 188 -3.74 20.64 -19.53
N VAL A 189 -3.08 19.90 -18.63
CA VAL A 189 -2.28 18.72 -18.98
C VAL A 189 -3.17 17.61 -19.57
N GLY A 190 -4.42 17.53 -19.10
CA GLY A 190 -5.42 16.59 -19.56
C GLY A 190 -4.92 15.14 -19.53
N TRP A 191 -5.23 14.36 -20.59
CA TRP A 191 -4.88 12.93 -20.65
C TRP A 191 -3.37 12.67 -20.68
N TYR A 192 -2.57 13.69 -20.95
CA TYR A 192 -1.11 13.60 -20.92
C TYR A 192 -0.58 13.37 -19.49
N LEU A 193 -1.42 13.59 -18.47
CA LEU A 193 -1.07 13.30 -17.08
C LEU A 193 -0.78 11.80 -16.85
N ILE A 194 -1.44 10.89 -17.58
CA ILE A 194 -1.23 9.44 -17.42
C ILE A 194 0.22 9.04 -17.73
N PRO A 195 0.78 9.34 -18.93
CA PRO A 195 2.18 9.01 -19.22
C PRO A 195 3.18 9.77 -18.35
N ILE A 196 2.87 11.00 -17.93
CA ILE A 196 3.71 11.76 -16.98
C ILE A 196 3.80 11.03 -15.64
N MET A 197 2.66 10.66 -15.06
CA MET A 197 2.62 9.97 -13.77
C MET A 197 3.26 8.59 -13.86
N LEU A 198 3.02 7.84 -14.95
CA LEU A 198 3.63 6.53 -15.17
C LEU A 198 5.15 6.62 -15.27
N LEU A 199 5.69 7.57 -16.04
CA LEU A 199 7.13 7.79 -16.13
C LEU A 199 7.72 8.16 -14.77
N GLY A 200 7.09 9.08 -14.05
CA GLY A 200 7.52 9.48 -12.70
C GLY A 200 7.54 8.30 -11.72
N CYS A 201 6.51 7.45 -11.73
CA CYS A 201 6.49 6.22 -10.92
C CYS A 201 7.64 5.27 -11.27
N VAL A 202 7.90 5.04 -12.56
CA VAL A 202 8.98 4.14 -13.00
C VAL A 202 10.34 4.67 -12.55
N LEU A 203 10.59 5.97 -12.71
CA LEU A 203 11.83 6.61 -12.29
C LEU A 203 11.99 6.57 -10.77
N MET A 204 10.94 6.90 -10.02
CA MET A 204 10.96 6.87 -8.56
C MET A 204 11.24 5.44 -8.05
N GLN A 205 10.55 4.45 -8.60
CA GLN A 205 10.76 3.04 -8.25
C GLN A 205 12.17 2.57 -8.63
N ALA A 206 12.72 3.00 -9.77
CA ALA A 206 14.10 2.67 -10.13
C ALA A 206 15.09 3.17 -9.07
N VAL A 207 14.93 4.42 -8.61
CA VAL A 207 15.77 4.97 -7.52
C VAL A 207 15.52 4.25 -6.20
N ALA A 208 14.27 3.95 -5.86
CA ALA A 208 13.90 3.20 -4.66
C ALA A 208 14.54 1.81 -4.64
N LEU A 209 14.51 1.07 -5.75
CA LEU A 209 15.15 -0.24 -5.88
C LEU A 209 16.66 -0.12 -5.65
N LEU A 210 17.32 0.89 -6.21
CA LEU A 210 18.76 1.09 -6.05
C LEU A 210 19.15 1.47 -4.62
N ILE A 211 18.59 2.54 -4.07
CA ILE A 211 19.00 3.11 -2.79
C ILE A 211 18.55 2.22 -1.62
N ASN A 212 17.31 1.73 -1.64
CA ASN A 212 16.81 0.97 -0.51
C ASN A 212 17.47 -0.41 -0.39
N ASN A 213 18.00 -1.00 -1.47
CA ASN A 213 18.67 -2.30 -1.38
C ASN A 213 20.14 -2.29 -0.97
N ILE A 214 20.73 -1.10 -0.75
CA ILE A 214 22.12 -0.97 -0.29
C ILE A 214 22.26 -1.61 1.10
N GLN A 215 21.53 -1.12 2.11
CA GLN A 215 21.53 -1.66 3.46
C GLN A 215 20.15 -2.18 3.94
N ARG A 216 19.07 -1.84 3.24
CA ARG A 216 17.69 -2.26 3.58
C ARG A 216 17.18 -3.25 2.53
N ARG A 217 15.89 -3.61 2.58
CA ARG A 217 15.25 -4.52 1.62
C ARG A 217 13.99 -3.87 1.06
N PHE A 218 13.95 -3.70 -0.26
CA PHE A 218 12.78 -3.17 -0.97
C PHE A 218 12.69 -3.80 -2.37
N PRO A 219 11.50 -4.06 -2.92
CA PRO A 219 10.24 -4.14 -2.19
C PRO A 219 10.22 -5.38 -1.27
N ILE A 220 9.24 -5.42 -0.37
CA ILE A 220 8.92 -6.64 0.38
C ILE A 220 8.21 -7.63 -0.56
N TYR A 221 7.27 -7.12 -1.37
CA TYR A 221 6.56 -7.87 -2.39
C TYR A 221 6.23 -6.98 -3.58
N TRP A 222 6.13 -7.57 -4.77
CA TRP A 222 5.81 -6.84 -5.99
C TRP A 222 4.30 -6.70 -6.24
N TRP A 223 3.54 -7.76 -5.97
CA TRP A 223 2.10 -7.82 -6.29
C TRP A 223 1.22 -8.13 -5.09
N THR A 224 1.54 -9.20 -4.37
CA THR A 224 0.79 -9.62 -3.18
C THR A 224 1.77 -10.06 -2.09
N PRO A 225 1.46 -9.82 -0.81
CA PRO A 225 2.23 -10.37 0.30
C PRO A 225 2.08 -11.89 0.43
N GLN A 226 1.05 -12.49 -0.17
CA GLN A 226 0.81 -13.93 -0.13
C GLN A 226 1.85 -14.71 -0.95
N SER A 227 2.22 -15.89 -0.47
CA SER A 227 3.07 -16.80 -1.25
C SER A 227 2.29 -17.34 -2.45
N LEU A 228 2.79 -17.07 -3.67
CA LEU A 228 2.23 -17.61 -4.92
C LEU A 228 2.80 -19.00 -5.27
N GLU A 229 3.60 -19.60 -4.37
CA GLU A 229 4.16 -20.94 -4.61
C GLU A 229 3.07 -22.01 -4.44
N ARG A 230 2.89 -22.84 -5.48
CA ARG A 230 1.97 -23.97 -5.41
C ARG A 230 2.52 -25.00 -4.41
N PRO A 231 1.71 -25.47 -3.44
CA PRO A 231 2.13 -26.53 -2.52
C PRO A 231 2.53 -27.77 -3.33
N LYS A 232 3.65 -28.40 -2.96
CA LYS A 232 3.97 -29.74 -3.47
C LYS A 232 3.02 -30.74 -2.81
N PRO A 233 2.68 -31.86 -3.48
CA PRO A 233 1.68 -32.82 -2.99
C PRO A 233 1.98 -33.41 -1.60
N ASP A 234 3.23 -33.43 -1.14
CA ASP A 234 3.59 -33.87 0.22
C ASP A 234 3.29 -32.83 1.33
N ASP A 235 3.03 -31.56 0.98
CA ASP A 235 2.82 -30.46 1.94
C ASP A 235 1.33 -30.19 2.25
N THR A 236 0.42 -31.06 1.77
CA THR A 236 -1.03 -30.80 1.74
C THR A 236 -1.68 -30.74 3.13
N GLU A 237 -1.07 -31.40 4.14
CA GLU A 237 -1.56 -31.38 5.52
C GLU A 237 -1.19 -30.06 6.24
N SER A 238 0.05 -29.58 6.05
CA SER A 238 0.51 -28.30 6.62
C SER A 238 -0.07 -27.07 5.90
N ALA A 239 -0.39 -27.20 4.61
CA ALA A 239 -1.06 -26.14 3.84
C ALA A 239 -2.53 -25.93 4.26
N ARG A 240 -3.21 -26.94 4.82
CA ARG A 240 -4.57 -26.78 5.37
C ARG A 240 -4.56 -25.97 6.67
N GLU A 241 -3.60 -26.22 7.55
CA GLU A 241 -3.42 -25.47 8.80
C GLU A 241 -3.04 -24.00 8.52
N ALA A 242 -2.16 -23.74 7.55
CA ALA A 242 -1.80 -22.38 7.14
C ALA A 242 -2.98 -21.60 6.53
N LYS A 243 -3.89 -22.30 5.84
CA LYS A 243 -5.09 -21.69 5.23
C LYS A 243 -6.16 -21.37 6.27
N GLU A 244 -6.30 -22.19 7.31
CA GLU A 244 -7.19 -21.93 8.45
C GLU A 244 -6.67 -20.78 9.34
N GLY A 245 -5.34 -20.66 9.53
CA GLY A 245 -4.72 -19.54 10.25
C GLY A 245 -4.76 -18.20 9.50
N SER A 246 -4.67 -18.21 8.17
CA SER A 246 -4.66 -16.97 7.35
C SER A 246 -6.05 -16.36 7.12
N VAL A 247 -7.14 -17.13 7.27
CA VAL A 247 -8.50 -16.60 7.13
C VAL A 247 -8.96 -15.89 8.42
N ALA A 248 -8.37 -16.23 9.57
CA ALA A 248 -8.67 -15.57 10.85
C ALA A 248 -7.94 -14.22 11.06
N SER A 249 -6.91 -13.90 10.26
CA SER A 249 -6.08 -12.70 10.47
C SER A 249 -6.41 -11.51 9.57
N VAL A 250 -7.52 -11.54 8.82
CA VAL A 250 -8.03 -10.36 8.09
C VAL A 250 -8.86 -9.48 9.03
N GLN A 251 -8.26 -9.06 10.15
CA GLN A 251 -8.61 -7.83 10.84
C GLN A 251 -7.40 -6.90 10.72
N SER A 252 -7.62 -5.74 10.12
CA SER A 252 -6.65 -4.67 10.01
C SER A 252 -6.06 -4.32 11.39
N HIS A 253 -4.86 -4.82 11.68
CA HIS A 253 -4.01 -4.32 12.73
C HIS A 253 -2.56 -4.34 12.25
N ASP A 254 -1.97 -3.15 12.21
CA ASP A 254 -0.56 -2.89 11.92
C ASP A 254 0.34 -3.89 12.66
N THR A 255 0.91 -4.84 11.93
CA THR A 255 1.85 -5.81 12.48
C THR A 255 3.19 -5.63 11.77
N PHE A 256 4.11 -4.97 12.47
CA PHE A 256 5.54 -5.05 12.19
C PHE A 256 6.01 -6.49 12.46
N PRO A 257 6.80 -7.11 11.56
CA PRO A 257 7.28 -8.46 11.80
C PRO A 257 8.47 -8.44 12.77
N GLY A 258 8.30 -8.99 13.98
CA GLY A 258 9.47 -9.34 14.80
C GLY A 258 9.30 -9.53 16.30
N VAL A 259 8.21 -9.08 16.94
CA VAL A 259 7.97 -9.30 18.38
C VAL A 259 6.47 -9.42 18.60
N PRO A 260 5.94 -10.46 19.28
CA PRO A 260 4.53 -10.49 19.63
C PRO A 260 4.26 -9.27 20.53
N THR A 261 3.46 -8.32 20.05
CA THR A 261 2.98 -7.15 20.83
C THR A 261 1.70 -7.48 21.61
N HIS A 262 1.21 -8.70 21.49
CA HIS A 262 -0.02 -9.19 22.07
C HIS A 262 0.23 -10.43 22.92
N ILE A 263 -0.56 -10.60 23.97
CA ILE A 263 -0.57 -11.82 24.79
C ILE A 263 -1.26 -12.93 23.97
N VAL A 264 -0.56 -14.02 23.70
CA VAL A 264 -1.12 -15.18 23.00
C VAL A 264 -1.49 -16.23 24.05
N ILE A 265 -2.77 -16.63 24.07
CA ILE A 265 -3.29 -17.68 24.95
C ILE A 265 -3.70 -18.86 24.06
N GLU A 266 -2.94 -19.95 24.11
CA GLU A 266 -3.27 -21.21 23.45
C GLU A 266 -3.66 -22.25 24.50
N LYS A 267 -4.17 -23.40 24.06
CA LYS A 267 -4.51 -24.50 24.95
C LYS A 267 -3.27 -25.03 25.66
N GLY A 268 -3.17 -24.76 26.97
CA GLY A 268 -2.04 -25.14 27.80
C GLY A 268 -0.78 -24.26 27.68
N SER A 269 -0.80 -23.17 26.90
CA SER A 269 0.32 -22.23 26.82
C SER A 269 -0.14 -20.76 26.88
N VAL A 270 0.64 -19.92 27.55
CA VAL A 270 0.45 -18.46 27.60
C VAL A 270 1.79 -17.82 27.24
N MET A 271 1.87 -17.16 26.09
CA MET A 271 3.06 -16.45 25.64
C MET A 271 2.88 -14.94 25.86
N LEU A 272 3.84 -14.34 26.56
CA LEU A 272 3.86 -12.92 26.86
C LEU A 272 4.93 -12.18 26.04
N PRO A 273 4.65 -10.94 25.59
CA PRO A 273 5.65 -10.03 25.06
C PRO A 273 6.71 -9.64 26.10
N ASP A 274 7.97 -9.45 25.68
CA ASP A 274 9.07 -9.02 26.56
C ASP A 274 8.88 -7.59 27.15
N ASN A 275 7.91 -6.82 26.64
CA ASN A 275 7.62 -5.45 27.07
C ASN A 275 6.44 -5.34 28.07
N ILE A 276 5.82 -6.46 28.47
CA ILE A 276 4.71 -6.46 29.43
C ILE A 276 5.09 -7.29 30.66
N THR A 277 5.16 -6.63 31.81
CA THR A 277 5.29 -7.30 33.12
C THR A 277 3.91 -7.60 33.67
N VAL A 278 3.56 -8.89 33.73
CA VAL A 278 2.30 -9.37 34.30
C VAL A 278 2.51 -9.76 35.76
N THR A 279 1.61 -9.35 36.65
CA THR A 279 1.66 -9.75 38.06
C THR A 279 1.32 -11.22 38.25
N GLU A 280 1.73 -11.83 39.36
CA GLU A 280 1.42 -13.26 39.61
C GLU A 280 -0.08 -13.56 39.60
N GLN A 281 -0.91 -12.63 40.07
CA GLN A 281 -2.36 -12.80 40.09
C GLN A 281 -2.97 -12.81 38.68
N GLU A 282 -2.48 -11.95 37.79
CA GLU A 282 -2.93 -11.89 36.40
C GLU A 282 -2.47 -13.13 35.60
N MET A 283 -1.25 -13.63 35.88
CA MET A 283 -0.75 -14.86 35.27
C MET A 283 -1.61 -16.09 35.61
N VAL A 284 -2.12 -16.17 36.85
CA VAL A 284 -3.02 -17.25 37.27
C VAL A 284 -4.34 -17.22 36.50
N VAL A 285 -4.87 -16.03 36.23
CA VAL A 285 -6.10 -15.87 35.43
C VAL A 285 -5.87 -16.30 33.98
N LEU A 286 -4.75 -15.87 33.37
CA LEU A 286 -4.42 -16.23 31.99
C LEU A 286 -4.25 -17.75 31.81
N LYS A 287 -3.59 -18.42 32.77
CA LYS A 287 -3.45 -19.88 32.75
C LYS A 287 -4.80 -20.59 32.88
N ARG A 288 -5.69 -20.09 33.74
CA ARG A 288 -7.06 -20.65 33.87
C ARG A 288 -7.88 -20.51 32.58
N ILE A 289 -7.68 -19.43 31.83
CA ILE A 289 -8.31 -19.25 30.52
C ILE A 289 -7.70 -20.23 29.51
N SER A 290 -6.37 -20.36 29.48
CA SER A 290 -5.64 -21.31 28.64
C SER A 290 -6.06 -22.77 28.86
N GLU A 291 -6.36 -23.17 30.09
CA GLU A 291 -6.84 -24.52 30.43
C GLU A 291 -8.28 -24.79 29.96
N ARG A 292 -9.06 -23.75 29.66
CA ARG A 292 -10.47 -23.83 29.25
C ARG A 292 -10.68 -23.74 27.74
N LEU A 293 -9.65 -23.34 26.99
CA LEU A 293 -9.60 -23.39 25.53
C LEU A 293 -9.34 -24.84 25.06
#